data_AF-A0A0G2FWI6-F1
#
_entry.id   AF-A0A0G2FWI6-F1
#
_cell.length_a   1.000
_cell.length_b   1.000
_cell.length_c   1.000
_cell.angle_alpha   90.00
_cell.angle_beta   90.00
_cell.angle_gamma   90.00
#
_symmetry.space_group_name_H-M   'P 1'
#
loop_
_entity.id
_entity.type
_entity.pdbx_description
1 polymer ?
#
loop_
_entity_poly.entity_id
_entity_poly.type
_entity_poly.pdbx_seq_one_letter_code
_entity_poly.pdbx_strand_id
1 'polypeptide(L)'
;MAAITALVETYNITRNPSYLPVIEDWGDWAMYNLTRTPDGGWQHLTTEPHNGEMWIDILMMVALPLAKIGVLTSKAEYKKDAIFQFRNHVK
;
A
#
# COMPACT_ATOMS: atom_id res chain seq x y z
N MET A 1 1.73 4.68 -5.79
CA MET A 1 2.36 3.75 -4.83
C MET A 1 3.44 2.83 -5.38
N ALA A 2 3.37 2.34 -6.63
CA ALA A 2 4.35 1.38 -7.16
C ALA A 2 5.83 1.75 -6.94
N ALA A 3 6.18 3.02 -7.19
CA ALA A 3 7.54 3.53 -7.00
C ALA A 3 8.03 3.50 -5.53
N ILE A 4 7.13 3.50 -4.55
CA ILE A 4 7.49 3.52 -3.13
C ILE A 4 8.15 2.21 -2.71
N THR A 5 7.84 1.09 -3.35
CA THR A 5 8.57 -0.16 -3.14
C THR A 5 10.07 0.03 -3.39
N ALA A 6 10.44 0.65 -4.52
CA ALA A 6 11.84 0.94 -4.83
C ALA A 6 12.45 1.97 -3.88
N LEU A 7 11.67 2.96 -3.43
CA LEU A 7 12.11 3.95 -2.45
C LEU A 7 12.43 3.32 -1.09
N VAL A 8 11.63 2.36 -0.63
CA VAL A 8 11.90 1.58 0.60
C VAL A 8 13.20 0.80 0.47
N GLU A 9 13.44 0.13 -0.66
CA GLU A 9 14.71 -0.59 -0.87
C GLU A 9 15.91 0.36 -0.97
N THR A 10 15.72 1.51 -1.62
CA THR A 10 16.76 2.55 -1.69
C THR A 10 17.09 3.08 -0.29
N TYR A 11 16.08 3.29 0.57
CA TYR A 11 16.29 3.66 1.97
C TYR A 11 17.04 2.57 2.75
N ASN A 12 16.70 1.29 2.55
CA ASN A 12 17.39 0.18 3.22
C ASN A 12 18.89 0.14 2.90
N ILE A 13 19.27 0.51 1.68
CA ILE A 13 20.66 0.55 1.21
C ILE A 13 21.36 1.84 1.66
N THR A 14 20.76 3.00 1.38
CA THR A 14 21.41 4.31 1.56
C THR A 14 21.30 4.87 2.97
N ARG A 15 20.28 4.44 3.73
CA ARG A 15 19.88 5.01 5.03
C ARG A 15 19.67 6.52 5.01
N ASN A 16 19.36 7.09 3.84
CA ASN A 16 19.11 8.52 3.72
C ASN A 16 17.81 8.89 4.45
N PRO A 17 17.86 9.67 5.55
CA PRO A 17 16.69 9.98 6.35
C PRO A 17 15.64 10.80 5.60
N SER A 18 16.00 11.49 4.51
CA SER A 18 15.05 12.30 3.74
C SER A 18 13.96 11.48 3.05
N TYR A 19 14.16 10.17 2.86
CA TYR A 19 13.15 9.30 2.26
C TYR A 19 12.10 8.83 3.25
N LEU A 20 12.40 8.80 4.55
CA LEU A 20 11.51 8.23 5.55
C LEU A 20 10.15 8.95 5.63
N PRO A 21 10.08 10.31 5.66
CA PRO A 21 8.79 11.01 5.68
C PRO A 21 7.92 10.67 4.48
N VAL A 22 8.52 10.61 3.28
CA VAL A 22 7.80 10.26 2.05
C VAL A 22 7.24 8.84 2.15
N ILE A 23 8.05 7.89 2.63
CA ILE A 23 7.63 6.49 2.80
C ILE A 23 6.46 6.38 3.79
N GLU A 24 6.52 7.13 4.90
CA GLU A 24 5.48 7.15 5.94
C GLU A 24 4.18 7.78 5.45
N ASP A 25 4.24 8.95 4.81
CA ASP A 25 3.08 9.66 4.26
C ASP A 25 2.29 8.78 3.30
N TRP A 26 2.99 8.07 2.42
CA TRP A 26 2.38 7.15 1.47
C TRP A 26 1.81 5.89 2.12
N GLY A 27 2.41 5.42 3.21
CA GLY A 27 1.86 4.34 4.03
C GLY A 27 0.56 4.74 4.72
N ASP A 28 0.52 5.94 5.31
CA ASP A 28 -0.67 6.48 5.95
C ASP A 28 -1.79 6.75 4.94
N TRP A 29 -1.47 7.30 3.76
CA TRP A 29 -2.43 7.46 2.69
C TRP A 29 -3.06 6.13 2.26
N ALA A 30 -2.25 5.08 2.06
CA ALA A 30 -2.74 3.77 1.66
C ALA A 30 -3.64 3.11 2.73
N MET A 31 -3.34 3.34 4.02
CA MET A 31 -4.17 2.83 5.11
C MET A 31 -5.48 3.59 5.26
N TYR A 32 -5.43 4.92 5.31
CA TYR A 32 -6.52 5.74 5.84
C TYR A 32 -7.28 6.52 4.77
N ASN A 33 -6.66 6.79 3.61
CA ASN A 33 -7.23 7.66 2.58
C ASN A 33 -7.61 6.91 1.30
N LEU A 34 -7.03 5.74 1.05
CA LEU A 34 -7.39 4.93 -0.11
C LEU A 34 -8.81 4.37 0.05
N THR A 35 -9.69 4.71 -0.89
CA THR A 35 -11.11 4.32 -0.87
C THR A 35 -11.27 2.81 -0.81
N ARG A 36 -12.23 2.39 0.01
CA ARG A 36 -12.58 1.00 0.24
C ARG A 36 -13.92 0.69 -0.40
N THR A 37 -14.03 -0.50 -0.96
CA THR A 37 -15.29 -1.15 -1.35
C THR A 37 -16.05 -1.62 -0.08
N PRO A 38 -17.33 -1.99 -0.18
CA PRO A 38 -18.14 -2.36 0.99
C PRO A 38 -17.63 -3.57 1.78
N ASP A 39 -16.89 -4.49 1.13
CA ASP A 39 -16.27 -5.65 1.77
C ASP A 39 -14.88 -5.35 2.35
N GLY A 40 -14.41 -4.10 2.24
CA GLY A 40 -13.12 -3.62 2.74
C GLY A 40 -11.98 -3.73 1.72
N GLY A 41 -12.22 -4.26 0.52
CA GLY A 41 -11.22 -4.28 -0.55
C GLY A 41 -10.82 -2.87 -1.01
N TRP A 42 -9.58 -2.67 -1.42
CA TRP A 42 -9.22 -1.39 -2.04
C TRP A 42 -9.91 -1.21 -3.39
N GLN A 43 -10.48 -0.03 -3.59
CA GLN A 43 -11.05 0.34 -4.87
C GLN A 43 -9.92 0.74 -5.84
N HIS A 44 -9.99 0.26 -7.08
CA HIS A 44 -9.07 0.66 -8.13
C HIS A 44 -9.40 2.08 -8.62
N LEU A 45 -8.82 3.07 -7.97
CA LEU A 45 -8.92 4.49 -8.36
C LEU A 45 -7.83 4.83 -9.37
N THR A 46 -8.24 5.15 -10.60
CA THR A 46 -7.39 5.82 -11.59
C THR A 46 -7.86 7.26 -11.80
N THR A 47 -7.49 7.88 -12.93
CA THR A 47 -8.01 9.19 -13.34
C THR A 47 -9.52 9.22 -13.53
N GLU A 48 -10.17 8.06 -13.71
CA GLU A 48 -11.62 7.92 -13.75
C GLU A 48 -12.10 7.02 -12.58
N PRO A 49 -13.19 7.38 -11.89
CA PRO A 49 -13.71 6.55 -10.80
C PRO A 49 -14.36 5.28 -11.34
N HIS A 50 -13.65 4.16 -11.22
CA HIS A 50 -14.22 2.81 -11.43
C HIS A 50 -14.93 2.37 -10.15
N ASN A 51 -16.22 2.72 -10.03
CA ASN A 51 -17.01 2.44 -8.84
C ASN A 51 -17.17 0.93 -8.58
N GLY A 52 -16.51 0.44 -7.51
CA GLY A 52 -16.66 -0.93 -7.04
C GLY A 52 -15.74 -1.96 -7.67
N GLU A 53 -14.82 -1.56 -8.56
CA GLU A 53 -13.90 -2.51 -9.19
C GLU A 53 -12.66 -2.76 -8.33
N MET A 54 -12.34 -4.05 -8.15
CA MET A 54 -11.10 -4.54 -7.56
C MET A 54 -10.25 -5.17 -8.67
N TRP A 55 -9.10 -4.57 -8.96
CA TRP A 55 -8.19 -5.09 -9.97
C TRP A 55 -7.00 -5.76 -9.30
N ILE A 56 -6.55 -6.89 -9.86
CA ILE A 56 -5.47 -7.69 -9.28
C ILE A 56 -4.15 -6.93 -9.17
N ASP A 57 -3.94 -5.90 -10.01
CA ASP A 57 -2.73 -5.10 -10.02
C ASP A 57 -2.56 -4.27 -8.73
N ILE A 58 -3.63 -3.95 -8.01
CA ILE A 58 -3.55 -3.23 -6.72
C ILE A 58 -2.76 -4.00 -5.66
N LEU A 59 -2.66 -5.33 -5.79
CA LEU A 59 -1.81 -6.16 -4.95
C LEU A 59 -0.33 -5.82 -5.13
N MET A 60 0.09 -5.58 -6.37
CA MET A 60 1.47 -5.15 -6.67
C MET A 60 1.66 -3.64 -6.46
N MET A 61 0.66 -2.85 -6.83
CA MET A 61 0.76 -1.38 -6.82
C MET A 61 0.61 -0.79 -5.43
N VAL A 62 -0.10 -1.45 -4.50
CA VAL A 62 -0.39 -0.95 -3.14
C VAL A 62 -0.08 -1.98 -2.06
N ALA A 63 -0.53 -3.24 -2.17
CA ALA A 63 -0.36 -4.22 -1.08
C ALA A 63 1.10 -4.50 -0.76
N LEU A 64 1.91 -4.74 -1.79
CA LEU A 64 3.33 -4.99 -1.65
C LEU A 64 4.09 -3.79 -1.04
N PRO A 65 3.96 -2.54 -1.55
CA PRO A 65 4.54 -1.39 -0.89
C PRO A 65 4.10 -1.22 0.57
N LEU A 66 2.79 -1.35 0.85
CA LEU A 66 2.26 -1.19 2.20
C LEU A 66 2.84 -2.23 3.19
N ALA A 67 2.94 -3.49 2.76
CA ALA A 67 3.56 -4.54 3.56
C ALA A 67 5.03 -4.23 3.86
N LYS A 68 5.80 -3.76 2.86
CA LYS A 68 7.20 -3.37 3.03
C LYS A 68 7.35 -2.18 3.98
N ILE A 69 6.49 -1.17 3.87
CA ILE A 69 6.46 -0.03 4.81
C ILE A 69 6.18 -0.51 6.24
N GLY A 70 5.21 -1.42 6.41
CA GLY A 70 4.89 -1.98 7.73
C GLY A 70 5.99 -2.83 8.36
N VAL A 71 6.86 -3.43 7.54
CA VAL A 71 8.10 -4.06 8.01
C VAL A 71 9.11 -3.01 8.43
N LEU A 72 9.35 -1.99 7.60
CA LEU A 72 10.33 -0.93 7.85
C LEU A 72 10.02 -0.12 9.12
N THR A 73 8.76 0.27 9.27
CA THR A 73 8.26 1.15 10.35
C THR A 73 7.75 0.36 11.57
N SER A 74 7.81 -0.98 11.51
CA SER A 74 7.23 -1.87 12.53
C SER A 74 5.72 -1.69 12.79
N LYS A 75 4.98 -1.05 11.88
CA LYS A 75 3.51 -0.90 11.93
C LYS A 75 2.82 -2.22 11.57
N ALA A 76 2.27 -2.91 12.56
CA ALA A 76 1.66 -4.24 12.39
C ALA A 76 0.35 -4.19 11.59
N GLU A 77 -0.40 -3.10 11.73
CA GLU A 77 -1.65 -2.80 11.06
C GLU A 77 -1.50 -2.76 9.54
N TYR A 78 -0.40 -2.18 9.02
CA TYR A 78 -0.12 -2.13 7.58
C TYR A 78 0.07 -3.53 6.99
N LYS A 79 0.80 -4.39 7.71
CA LYS A 79 1.02 -5.78 7.29
C LYS A 79 -0.29 -6.57 7.29
N LYS A 80 -1.14 -6.36 8.31
CA LYS A 80 -2.45 -7.02 8.42
C LYS A 80 -3.38 -6.61 7.29
N ASP A 81 -3.44 -5.32 6.96
CA ASP A 81 -4.29 -4.82 5.87
C ASP A 81 -3.81 -5.36 4.52
N ALA A 82 -2.50 -5.33 4.25
CA ALA A 82 -1.94 -5.92 3.03
C ALA A 82 -2.29 -7.41 2.89
N ILE A 83 -2.16 -8.22 3.96
CA ILE A 83 -2.56 -9.64 3.97
C ILE A 83 -4.06 -9.80 3.72
N PHE A 84 -4.89 -8.95 4.35
CA PHE A 84 -6.33 -8.95 4.12
C PHE A 84 -6.67 -8.72 2.65
N GLN A 85 -5.99 -7.78 1.98
CA GLN A 85 -6.22 -7.49 0.56
C GLN A 85 -5.88 -8.69 -0.32
N PHE A 86 -4.77 -9.39 -0.10
CA PHE A 86 -4.46 -10.63 -0.81
C PHE A 86 -5.54 -11.69 -0.61
N ARG A 87 -6.05 -11.86 0.61
CA ARG A 87 -7.14 -12.82 0.88
C ARG A 87 -8.44 -12.41 0.21
N ASN A 88 -8.75 -11.11 0.17
CA ASN A 88 -10.00 -10.62 -0.42
C ASN A 88 -10.03 -10.80 -1.94
N HIS A 89 -8.87 -10.67 -2.61
CA HIS A 89 -8.76 -10.82 -4.07
C HIS A 89 -8.79 -12.28 -4.56
N VAL A 90 -8.72 -13.27 -3.66
CA VAL A 90 -8.76 -14.71 -3.98
C VAL A 90 -10.12 -15.35 -3.65
N LYS A 91 -11.04 -14.58 -3.04
CA LYS A 91 -12.42 -15.01 -2.80
C LYS A 91 -13.21 -15.10 -4.11
#